data_AF-A0A3B8Z4A1-F1
#
_entry.id   AF-A0A3B8Z4A1-F1
#
_cell.length_a   1.000
_cell.length_b   1.000
_cell.length_c   1.000
_cell.angle_alpha   90.00
_cell.angle_beta   90.00
_cell.angle_gamma   90.00
#
_symmetry.space_group_name_H-M   'P 1'
#
loop_
_entity.id
_entity.type
_entity.pdbx_description
1 polymer ?
#
loop_
_entity_poly.entity_id
_entity_poly.type
_entity_poly.pdbx_seq_one_letter_code
_entity_poly.pdbx_strand_id
1 'polypeptide(L)'
;MGLSHKKIPVLDAFRFFASVLVVLVHYEVIFGESVVYGTFATTAVSWFFIVSGFILSYTYPSLDSLQDYRRFYLHRIIRIYPVYFLAVVVSSLFVSLNYLAIGDEFFSEVNRPFELIHDLPEQKEAAFFTLATLRHLVFAQSVGSVETFKLVFNGPLWSIVLEIYFYLAFPLLLLMIKPLNTMTRIIVAFIMGYLLQLLLIQVNLPEAESYDVINLNVPVYTNPFIRGIEFIFGMLLYKVFTFWDLQKIVGRSNWTPTILTVLLYVIVVIYVHDNIPYQYSSFFLVVPFVTIMIYALL
;
A
#
# COMPACT_ATOMS: atom_id res chain seq x y z
N MET A 1 10.70 30.83 -1.11
CA MET A 1 11.91 30.25 -1.74
C MET A 1 11.78 28.74 -1.58
N GLY A 2 11.24 28.05 -2.59
CA GLY A 2 10.83 26.65 -2.46
C GLY A 2 12.04 25.74 -2.44
N LEU A 3 12.19 24.92 -1.40
CA LEU A 3 13.18 23.86 -1.33
C LEU A 3 13.06 22.98 -2.58
N SER A 4 13.99 23.17 -3.53
CA SER A 4 14.22 22.23 -4.62
C SER A 4 14.84 20.98 -4.01
N HIS A 5 14.02 20.18 -3.35
CA HIS A 5 14.42 18.84 -2.92
C HIS A 5 14.87 18.06 -4.15
N LYS A 6 16.10 17.56 -4.14
CA LYS A 6 16.63 16.76 -5.25
C LYS A 6 15.70 15.57 -5.45
N LYS A 7 15.29 15.34 -6.70
CA LYS A 7 14.69 14.05 -7.08
C LYS A 7 15.64 12.95 -6.66
N ILE A 8 15.08 11.82 -6.20
CA ILE A 8 15.83 10.64 -5.81
C ILE A 8 15.48 9.56 -6.85
N PRO A 9 16.15 9.53 -8.03
CA PRO A 9 15.70 8.74 -9.19
C PRO A 9 15.58 7.25 -8.90
N VAL A 10 16.38 6.76 -7.95
CA VAL A 10 16.35 5.36 -7.56
C VAL A 10 15.01 4.95 -6.91
N LEU A 11 14.35 5.87 -6.19
CA LEU A 11 13.02 5.60 -5.62
C LEU A 11 11.96 5.46 -6.72
N ASP A 12 12.15 6.12 -7.86
CA ASP A 12 11.27 5.97 -9.02
C ASP A 12 11.52 4.62 -9.73
N ALA A 13 12.78 4.20 -9.86
CA ALA A 13 13.12 2.88 -10.39
C ALA A 13 12.54 1.74 -9.54
N PHE A 14 12.56 1.87 -8.20
CA PHE A 14 11.94 0.87 -7.33
C PHE A 14 10.44 0.84 -7.40
N ARG A 15 9.78 2.00 -7.51
CA ARG A 15 8.34 2.03 -7.76
C ARG A 15 7.98 1.32 -9.05
N PHE A 16 8.78 1.49 -10.09
CA PHE A 16 8.59 0.76 -11.34
C PHE A 16 8.72 -0.76 -11.10
N PHE A 17 9.79 -1.22 -10.46
CA PHE A 17 9.97 -2.65 -10.17
C PHE A 17 8.85 -3.24 -9.30
N ALA A 18 8.45 -2.54 -8.24
CA ALA A 18 7.33 -2.92 -7.38
C ALA A 18 6.01 -2.98 -8.17
N SER A 19 5.78 -2.05 -9.10
CA SER A 19 4.60 -2.07 -9.97
C SER A 19 4.59 -3.30 -10.87
N VAL A 20 5.75 -3.69 -11.43
CA VAL A 20 5.88 -4.90 -12.26
C VAL A 20 5.57 -6.15 -11.44
N LEU A 21 6.09 -6.27 -10.22
CA LEU A 21 5.78 -7.41 -9.33
C LEU A 21 4.27 -7.51 -9.04
N VAL A 22 3.61 -6.37 -8.78
CA VAL A 22 2.16 -6.33 -8.56
C VAL A 22 1.42 -6.81 -9.81
N VAL A 23 1.81 -6.37 -11.01
CA VAL A 23 1.20 -6.81 -12.27
C VAL A 23 1.37 -8.32 -12.48
N LEU A 24 2.57 -8.86 -12.22
CA LEU A 24 2.86 -10.29 -12.40
C LEU A 24 2.05 -11.20 -11.46
N VAL A 25 1.71 -10.76 -10.26
CA VAL A 25 0.82 -11.53 -9.37
C VAL A 25 -0.65 -11.39 -9.77
N HIS A 26 -1.08 -10.24 -10.28
CA HIS A 26 -2.44 -10.14 -10.82
C HIS A 26 -2.62 -10.93 -12.12
N TYR A 27 -1.53 -11.18 -12.85
CA TYR A 27 -1.54 -12.11 -13.99
C TYR A 27 -1.98 -13.51 -13.55
N GLU A 28 -1.45 -14.03 -12.44
CA GLU A 28 -1.87 -15.32 -11.87
C GLU A 28 -3.37 -15.33 -11.53
N VAL A 29 -3.87 -14.26 -10.90
CA VAL A 29 -5.30 -14.16 -10.54
C VAL A 29 -6.21 -14.16 -11.77
N ILE A 30 -5.78 -13.57 -12.88
CA ILE A 30 -6.60 -13.43 -14.09
C ILE A 30 -6.50 -14.67 -15.00
N PHE A 31 -5.30 -15.21 -15.15
CA PHE A 31 -4.99 -16.26 -16.13
C PHE A 31 -4.76 -17.64 -15.50
N GLY A 32 -4.72 -17.75 -14.17
CA GLY A 32 -4.53 -19.00 -13.43
C GLY A 32 -3.10 -19.54 -13.44
N GLU A 33 -2.13 -18.80 -13.99
CA GLU A 33 -0.73 -19.22 -14.09
C GLU A 33 0.19 -18.36 -13.21
N SER A 34 0.81 -18.98 -12.21
CA SER A 34 1.75 -18.29 -11.32
C SER A 34 3.08 -18.00 -12.02
N VAL A 35 3.42 -16.72 -12.16
CA VAL A 35 4.73 -16.30 -12.71
C VAL A 35 5.75 -16.01 -11.60
N VAL A 36 5.26 -15.51 -10.46
CA VAL A 36 6.06 -15.20 -9.26
C VAL A 36 5.25 -15.54 -8.01
N TYR A 37 5.91 -15.84 -6.89
CA TYR A 37 5.20 -16.11 -5.63
C TYR A 37 4.36 -14.91 -5.18
N GLY A 38 3.14 -15.18 -4.68
CA GLY A 38 2.25 -14.13 -4.15
C GLY A 38 2.88 -13.27 -3.05
N THR A 39 3.86 -13.80 -2.30
CA THR A 39 4.64 -13.04 -1.30
C THR A 39 5.39 -11.86 -1.92
N PHE A 40 5.76 -11.90 -3.21
CA PHE A 40 6.42 -10.77 -3.89
C PHE A 40 5.49 -9.58 -4.10
N ALA A 41 4.21 -9.79 -4.40
CA ALA A 41 3.27 -8.67 -4.56
C ALA A 41 2.88 -8.07 -3.21
N THR A 42 2.68 -8.89 -2.19
CA THR A 42 2.29 -8.40 -0.87
C THR A 42 3.35 -7.50 -0.26
N THR A 43 4.59 -7.91 -0.42
CA THR A 43 5.76 -7.13 -0.03
C THR A 43 5.97 -5.91 -0.92
N ALA A 44 5.73 -5.99 -2.24
CA ALA A 44 5.78 -4.83 -3.14
C ALA A 44 4.78 -3.74 -2.75
N VAL A 45 3.58 -4.10 -2.27
CA VAL A 45 2.60 -3.10 -1.78
C VAL A 45 3.11 -2.41 -0.51
N SER A 46 3.70 -3.15 0.43
CA SER A 46 4.37 -2.56 1.60
C SER A 46 5.48 -1.58 1.20
N TRP A 47 6.20 -1.83 0.09
CA TRP A 47 7.22 -0.88 -0.41
C TRP A 47 6.61 0.47 -0.74
N PHE A 48 5.47 0.49 -1.44
CA PHE A 48 4.79 1.73 -1.79
C PHE A 48 4.41 2.54 -0.55
N PHE A 49 3.86 1.91 0.48
CA PHE A 49 3.44 2.63 1.70
C PHE A 49 4.62 3.21 2.48
N ILE A 50 5.67 2.43 2.73
CA ILE A 50 6.86 2.92 3.44
C ILE A 50 7.55 4.03 2.65
N VAL A 51 7.77 3.83 1.34
CA VAL A 51 8.41 4.84 0.48
C VAL A 51 7.55 6.11 0.41
N SER A 52 6.22 5.97 0.40
CA SER A 52 5.30 7.12 0.43
C SER A 52 5.45 7.92 1.72
N GLY A 53 5.46 7.26 2.88
CA GLY A 53 5.67 7.92 4.19
C GLY A 53 7.01 8.64 4.30
N PHE A 54 8.08 8.01 3.79
CA PHE A 54 9.41 8.61 3.72
C PHE A 54 9.43 9.85 2.83
N ILE A 55 8.96 9.73 1.58
CA ILE A 55 9.00 10.84 0.62
C ILE A 55 8.11 12.00 1.05
N LEU A 56 6.94 11.72 1.64
CA LEU A 56 6.07 12.79 2.15
C LEU A 56 6.77 13.55 3.28
N SER A 57 7.38 12.85 4.23
CA SER A 57 8.12 13.47 5.33
C SER A 57 9.35 14.23 4.84
N TYR A 58 10.02 13.73 3.80
CA TYR A 58 11.15 14.40 3.15
C TYR A 58 10.74 15.68 2.42
N THR A 59 9.58 15.67 1.77
CA THR A 59 9.10 16.81 0.96
C THR A 59 8.35 17.85 1.79
N TYR A 60 7.67 17.42 2.85
CA TYR A 60 6.85 18.25 3.74
C TYR A 60 7.25 17.97 5.21
N PRO A 61 8.46 18.38 5.63
CA PRO A 61 8.96 18.14 6.99
C PRO A 61 8.16 18.89 8.07
N SER A 62 7.54 20.01 7.70
CA SER A 62 6.58 20.76 8.51
C SER A 62 5.46 21.31 7.64
N LEU A 63 4.31 21.58 8.27
CA LEU A 63 3.17 22.26 7.68
C LEU A 63 2.74 23.36 8.66
N ASP A 64 3.28 24.55 8.46
CA ASP A 64 3.24 25.62 9.48
C ASP A 64 2.14 26.66 9.21
N SER A 65 1.70 26.81 7.96
CA SER A 65 0.66 27.78 7.55
C SER A 65 -0.52 27.13 6.86
N LEU A 66 -1.70 27.75 6.91
CA LEU A 66 -2.90 27.27 6.20
C LEU A 66 -2.66 27.11 4.69
N GLN A 67 -1.80 27.96 4.11
CA GLN A 67 -1.40 27.87 2.70
C GLN A 67 -0.62 26.57 2.42
N ASP A 68 0.21 26.10 3.35
CA ASP A 68 0.96 24.84 3.21
C ASP A 68 0.01 23.64 3.22
N TYR A 69 -0.97 23.61 4.13
CA TYR A 69 -2.01 22.57 4.15
C TYR A 69 -2.81 22.55 2.86
N ARG A 70 -3.29 23.72 2.40
CA ARG A 70 -4.06 23.83 1.15
C ARG A 70 -3.23 23.33 -0.03
N ARG A 71 -1.97 23.75 -0.14
CA ARG A 71 -1.07 23.34 -1.21
C ARG A 71 -0.81 21.84 -1.17
N PHE A 72 -0.56 21.29 0.03
CA PHE A 72 -0.35 19.87 0.24
C PHE A 72 -1.55 19.05 -0.27
N TYR A 73 -2.76 19.33 0.21
CA TYR A 73 -3.95 18.56 -0.18
C TYR A 73 -4.29 18.71 -1.66
N LEU A 74 -4.20 19.93 -2.22
CA LEU A 74 -4.45 20.16 -3.65
C LEU A 74 -3.49 19.36 -4.53
N HIS A 75 -2.19 19.35 -4.22
CA HIS A 75 -1.23 18.56 -4.98
C HIS A 75 -1.54 17.06 -4.96
N ARG A 76 -2.12 16.54 -3.87
CA ARG A 76 -2.48 15.11 -3.76
C ARG A 76 -3.74 14.78 -4.55
N ILE A 77 -4.76 15.63 -4.44
CA ILE A 77 -6.01 15.45 -5.19
C ILE A 77 -5.74 15.53 -6.69
N ILE A 78 -4.99 16.54 -7.15
CA ILE A 78 -4.65 16.69 -8.58
C ILE A 78 -3.83 15.50 -9.10
N ARG A 79 -2.95 14.93 -8.26
CA ARG A 79 -2.12 13.78 -8.62
C ARG A 79 -2.93 12.49 -8.79
N ILE A 80 -3.92 12.25 -7.91
CA ILE A 80 -4.60 10.95 -7.83
C ILE A 80 -5.98 10.98 -8.49
N TYR A 81 -6.79 12.00 -8.19
CA TYR A 81 -8.22 11.98 -8.49
C TYR A 81 -8.56 11.85 -9.97
N PRO A 82 -7.90 12.54 -10.93
CA PRO A 82 -8.28 12.44 -12.34
C PRO A 82 -8.16 11.01 -12.90
N VAL A 83 -7.04 10.35 -12.63
CA VAL A 83 -6.79 8.98 -13.09
C VAL A 83 -7.67 7.99 -12.33
N TYR A 84 -7.81 8.19 -11.02
CA TYR A 84 -8.65 7.36 -10.17
C TYR A 84 -10.13 7.41 -10.57
N PHE A 85 -10.66 8.62 -10.81
CA PHE A 85 -12.02 8.84 -11.30
C PHE A 85 -12.28 8.06 -12.59
N LEU A 86 -11.37 8.19 -13.56
CA LEU A 86 -11.48 7.46 -14.82
C LEU A 86 -11.48 5.95 -14.59
N ALA A 87 -10.57 5.44 -13.76
CA ALA A 87 -10.49 4.02 -13.43
C ALA A 87 -11.79 3.50 -12.79
N VAL A 88 -12.37 4.26 -11.85
CA VAL A 88 -13.66 3.92 -11.20
C VAL A 88 -14.80 3.94 -12.21
N VAL A 89 -14.94 4.99 -13.03
CA VAL A 89 -16.04 5.09 -14.01
C VAL A 89 -15.97 3.96 -15.03
N VAL A 90 -14.79 3.71 -15.60
CA VAL A 90 -14.62 2.64 -16.60
C VAL A 90 -14.90 1.27 -16.00
N SER A 91 -14.30 0.95 -14.84
CA SER A 91 -14.50 -0.35 -14.19
C SER A 91 -15.92 -0.54 -13.66
N SER A 92 -16.56 0.50 -13.13
CA SER A 92 -17.94 0.43 -12.66
C SER A 92 -18.93 0.21 -13.81
N LEU A 93 -18.78 0.91 -14.93
CA LEU A 93 -19.61 0.67 -16.12
C LEU A 93 -19.39 -0.73 -16.66
N PHE A 94 -18.14 -1.18 -16.78
CA PHE A 94 -17.82 -2.53 -17.25
C PHE A 94 -18.49 -3.60 -16.37
N VAL A 95 -18.29 -3.56 -15.05
CA VAL A 95 -18.84 -4.56 -14.14
C VAL A 95 -20.37 -4.48 -14.07
N SER A 96 -20.94 -3.29 -13.90
CA SER A 96 -22.39 -3.13 -13.73
C SER A 96 -23.17 -3.50 -14.99
N LEU A 97 -22.74 -3.08 -16.17
CA LEU A 97 -23.46 -3.38 -17.41
C LEU A 97 -23.42 -4.88 -17.74
N ASN A 98 -22.27 -5.53 -17.57
CA ASN A 98 -22.16 -6.97 -17.83
C ASN A 98 -22.93 -7.78 -16.78
N TYR A 99 -22.81 -7.46 -15.49
CA TYR A 99 -23.59 -8.14 -14.45
C TYR A 99 -25.10 -7.98 -14.66
N LEU A 100 -25.58 -6.79 -15.02
CA LEU A 100 -27.01 -6.57 -15.28
C LEU A 100 -27.50 -7.31 -16.55
N ALA A 101 -26.60 -7.69 -17.46
CA ALA A 101 -26.93 -8.41 -18.68
C ALA A 101 -27.00 -9.93 -18.48
N ILE A 102 -26.05 -10.51 -17.73
CA ILE A 102 -25.88 -11.98 -17.61
C ILE A 102 -25.87 -12.49 -16.15
N GLY A 103 -26.09 -11.62 -15.16
CA GLY A 103 -26.13 -11.99 -13.75
C GLY A 103 -24.79 -12.48 -13.21
N ASP A 104 -24.84 -13.45 -12.30
CA ASP A 104 -23.63 -14.00 -11.65
C ASP A 104 -22.72 -14.76 -12.61
N GLU A 105 -23.21 -15.19 -13.79
CA GLU A 105 -22.39 -15.80 -14.85
C GLU A 105 -21.23 -14.88 -15.25
N PHE A 106 -21.42 -13.56 -15.20
CA PHE A 106 -20.35 -12.59 -15.44
C PHE A 106 -19.12 -12.82 -14.55
N PHE A 107 -19.33 -13.10 -13.26
CA PHE A 107 -18.20 -13.28 -12.34
C PHE A 107 -17.45 -14.58 -12.60
N SER A 108 -18.14 -15.62 -13.06
CA SER A 108 -17.52 -16.86 -13.53
C SER A 108 -16.70 -16.63 -14.79
N GLU A 109 -17.23 -15.90 -15.78
CA GLU A 109 -16.56 -15.59 -17.05
C GLU A 109 -15.26 -14.79 -16.88
N VAL A 110 -15.20 -13.92 -15.88
CA VAL A 110 -13.99 -13.12 -15.58
C VAL A 110 -13.08 -13.76 -14.54
N ASN A 111 -13.27 -15.06 -14.25
CA ASN A 111 -12.50 -15.83 -13.27
C ASN A 111 -12.40 -15.16 -11.90
N ARG A 112 -13.51 -14.58 -11.41
CA ARG A 112 -13.50 -13.90 -10.11
C ARG A 112 -13.60 -14.93 -8.98
N PRO A 113 -12.64 -14.99 -8.05
CA PRO A 113 -12.72 -15.88 -6.88
C PRO A 113 -13.99 -15.64 -6.06
N PHE A 114 -14.63 -16.73 -5.63
CA PHE A 114 -15.90 -16.70 -4.88
C PHE A 114 -15.74 -15.99 -3.53
N GLU A 115 -14.57 -16.12 -2.91
CA GLU A 115 -14.18 -15.49 -1.65
C GLU A 115 -14.27 -13.95 -1.74
N LEU A 116 -14.12 -13.38 -2.95
CA LEU A 116 -14.18 -11.95 -3.21
C LEU A 116 -15.59 -11.41 -3.48
N ILE A 117 -16.62 -12.25 -3.40
CA ILE A 117 -18.03 -11.85 -3.55
C ILE A 117 -18.93 -12.39 -2.43
N HIS A 118 -18.40 -13.17 -1.48
CA HIS A 118 -19.19 -13.93 -0.51
C HIS A 118 -20.07 -13.07 0.43
N ASP A 119 -19.64 -11.85 0.76
CA ASP A 119 -20.35 -10.91 1.64
C ASP A 119 -21.13 -9.82 0.88
N LEU A 120 -21.10 -9.86 -0.46
CA LEU A 120 -21.94 -9.01 -1.28
C LEU A 120 -23.40 -9.50 -1.23
N PRO A 121 -24.39 -8.60 -1.43
CA PRO A 121 -25.78 -9.03 -1.56
C PRO A 121 -25.94 -10.08 -2.66
N GLU A 122 -26.80 -11.08 -2.42
CA GLU A 122 -27.13 -12.11 -3.42
C GLU A 122 -27.60 -11.46 -4.72
N GLN A 123 -28.62 -10.60 -4.63
CA GLN A 123 -29.11 -9.81 -5.76
C GLN A 123 -28.44 -8.43 -5.80
N LYS A 124 -27.70 -8.16 -6.89
CA LYS A 124 -26.99 -6.89 -7.10
C LYS A 124 -27.72 -6.08 -8.17
N GLU A 125 -28.73 -5.35 -7.73
CA GLU A 125 -29.52 -4.48 -8.62
C GLU A 125 -28.74 -3.21 -9.03
N ALA A 126 -29.29 -2.45 -9.97
CA ALA A 126 -28.70 -1.17 -10.40
C ALA A 126 -28.44 -0.19 -9.24
N ALA A 127 -29.28 -0.21 -8.20
CA ALA A 127 -29.09 0.60 -7.00
C ALA A 127 -27.82 0.22 -6.22
N PHE A 128 -27.49 -1.08 -6.13
CA PHE A 128 -26.26 -1.55 -5.50
C PHE A 128 -25.03 -1.01 -6.24
N PHE A 129 -24.97 -1.14 -7.56
CA PHE A 129 -23.85 -0.64 -8.36
C PHE A 129 -23.73 0.88 -8.33
N THR A 130 -24.86 1.59 -8.28
CA THR A 130 -24.87 3.06 -8.13
C THR A 130 -24.25 3.45 -6.79
N LEU A 131 -24.67 2.83 -5.69
CA LEU A 131 -24.10 3.09 -4.37
C LEU A 131 -22.61 2.72 -4.31
N ALA A 132 -22.22 1.59 -4.91
CA ALA A 132 -20.83 1.17 -5.01
C ALA A 132 -19.99 2.18 -5.77
N THR A 133 -20.49 2.69 -6.90
CA THR A 133 -19.81 3.72 -7.70
C THR A 133 -19.63 5.00 -6.90
N LEU A 134 -20.69 5.49 -6.26
CA LEU A 134 -20.62 6.70 -5.44
C LEU A 134 -19.62 6.57 -4.30
N ARG A 135 -19.62 5.44 -3.59
CA ARG A 135 -18.64 5.17 -2.52
C ARG A 135 -17.21 5.12 -3.04
N HIS A 136 -16.96 4.50 -4.20
CA HIS A 136 -15.62 4.50 -4.80
C HIS A 136 -15.19 5.92 -5.20
N LEU A 137 -16.06 6.71 -5.82
CA LEU A 137 -15.77 8.08 -6.25
C LEU A 137 -15.42 9.04 -5.11
N VAL A 138 -15.82 8.73 -3.88
CA VAL A 138 -15.49 9.52 -2.68
C VAL A 138 -14.50 8.82 -1.75
N PHE A 139 -13.85 7.75 -2.21
CA PHE A 139 -12.89 6.95 -1.44
C PHE A 139 -13.48 6.32 -0.16
N ALA A 140 -14.77 6.00 -0.13
CA ALA A 140 -15.47 5.43 1.03
C ALA A 140 -15.81 3.94 0.89
N GLN A 141 -15.29 3.25 -0.13
CA GLN A 141 -15.57 1.83 -0.36
C GLN A 141 -14.96 0.90 0.71
N SER A 142 -13.96 1.36 1.45
CA SER A 142 -13.34 0.62 2.54
C SER A 142 -14.03 0.86 3.89
N VAL A 143 -15.16 1.60 3.90
CA VAL A 143 -15.95 1.92 5.09
C VAL A 143 -17.26 1.15 5.05
N GLY A 144 -17.47 0.29 6.04
CA GLY A 144 -18.69 -0.50 6.19
C GLY A 144 -18.40 -1.90 6.70
N SER A 145 -19.46 -2.69 6.86
CA SER A 145 -19.39 -4.11 7.24
C SER A 145 -19.16 -5.05 6.07
N VAL A 146 -19.41 -4.60 4.84
CA VAL A 146 -19.16 -5.38 3.62
C VAL A 146 -17.71 -5.15 3.23
N GLU A 147 -16.88 -6.12 3.52
CA GLU A 147 -15.45 -6.09 3.32
C GLU A 147 -15.09 -6.13 1.84
N THR A 148 -15.68 -7.02 1.03
CA THR A 148 -15.32 -7.15 -0.39
C THR A 148 -15.82 -5.99 -1.25
N PHE A 149 -16.60 -5.09 -0.67
CA PHE A 149 -17.14 -3.90 -1.34
C PHE A 149 -16.06 -3.08 -2.04
N LYS A 150 -14.85 -3.01 -1.45
CA LYS A 150 -13.69 -2.30 -2.00
C LYS A 150 -13.06 -2.94 -3.24
N LEU A 151 -13.46 -4.17 -3.57
CA LEU A 151 -12.94 -4.95 -4.68
C LEU A 151 -13.95 -5.07 -5.83
N VAL A 152 -15.18 -4.56 -5.67
CA VAL A 152 -16.33 -4.79 -6.59
C VAL A 152 -15.99 -4.46 -8.05
N PHE A 153 -15.29 -3.36 -8.30
CA PHE A 153 -15.00 -2.93 -9.68
C PHE A 153 -13.61 -3.31 -10.16
N ASN A 154 -12.58 -2.78 -9.51
CA ASN A 154 -11.19 -3.01 -9.86
C ASN A 154 -10.44 -3.29 -8.55
N GLY A 155 -10.04 -4.56 -8.38
CA GLY A 155 -9.44 -5.08 -7.15
C GLY A 155 -8.35 -4.17 -6.59
N PRO A 156 -7.29 -3.85 -7.35
CA PRO A 156 -6.20 -2.98 -6.90
C PRO A 156 -6.57 -1.58 -6.34
N LEU A 157 -7.77 -1.05 -6.60
CA LEU A 157 -8.14 0.32 -6.21
C LEU A 157 -8.14 0.57 -4.70
N TRP A 158 -8.28 -0.47 -3.88
CA TRP A 158 -8.22 -0.33 -2.41
C TRP A 158 -6.91 0.32 -1.96
N SER A 159 -5.78 0.08 -2.65
CA SER A 159 -4.46 0.57 -2.26
C SER A 159 -4.36 2.09 -2.40
N ILE A 160 -4.99 2.65 -3.44
CA ILE A 160 -5.05 4.10 -3.70
C ILE A 160 -5.94 4.80 -2.65
N VAL A 161 -7.00 4.14 -2.20
CA VAL A 161 -7.87 4.66 -1.13
C VAL A 161 -7.09 4.78 0.17
N LEU A 162 -6.29 3.76 0.51
CA LEU A 162 -5.40 3.84 1.66
C LEU A 162 -4.38 4.96 1.53
N GLU A 163 -3.81 5.16 0.34
CA GLU A 163 -2.90 6.28 0.08
C GLU A 163 -3.57 7.64 0.37
N ILE A 164 -4.84 7.82 -0.04
CA ILE A 164 -5.63 9.01 0.30
C ILE A 164 -5.86 9.12 1.81
N TYR A 165 -6.21 8.03 2.50
CA TYR A 165 -6.39 8.04 3.95
C TYR A 165 -5.12 8.45 4.68
N PHE A 166 -3.96 7.96 4.23
CA PHE A 166 -2.67 8.33 4.81
C PHE A 166 -2.33 9.79 4.52
N TYR A 167 -2.68 10.31 3.34
CA TYR A 167 -2.54 11.75 3.06
C TYR A 167 -3.42 12.62 3.93
N LEU A 168 -4.66 12.21 4.21
CA LEU A 168 -5.55 12.90 5.13
C LEU A 168 -4.98 12.88 6.56
N ALA A 169 -4.48 11.73 7.01
CA ALA A 169 -3.90 11.56 8.35
C ALA A 169 -2.50 12.20 8.49
N PHE A 170 -1.77 12.41 7.39
CA PHE A 170 -0.36 12.78 7.41
C PHE A 170 -0.03 14.00 8.29
N PRO A 171 -0.78 15.12 8.28
CA PRO A 171 -0.44 16.24 9.15
C PRO A 171 -0.59 15.93 10.64
N LEU A 172 -1.58 15.12 11.02
CA LEU A 172 -1.71 14.63 12.39
C LEU A 172 -0.52 13.71 12.74
N LEU A 173 -0.17 12.80 11.84
CA LEU A 173 0.98 11.90 12.03
C LEU A 173 2.29 12.68 12.16
N LEU A 174 2.49 13.77 11.41
CA LEU A 174 3.64 14.67 11.56
C LEU A 174 3.74 15.24 12.98
N LEU A 175 2.62 15.65 13.58
CA LEU A 175 2.58 16.12 14.97
C LEU A 175 2.92 15.00 15.95
N MET A 176 2.41 13.79 15.72
CA MET A 176 2.67 12.62 16.57
C MET A 176 4.14 12.19 16.56
N ILE A 177 4.83 12.27 15.41
CA ILE A 177 6.25 11.90 15.31
C ILE A 177 7.20 13.05 15.65
N LYS A 178 6.71 14.29 15.74
CA LYS A 178 7.50 15.48 16.12
C LYS A 178 8.37 15.28 17.38
N PRO A 179 7.86 14.72 18.50
CA PRO A 179 8.65 14.52 19.73
C PRO A 179 9.72 13.42 19.63
N LEU A 180 9.75 12.64 18.55
CA LEU A 180 10.74 11.58 18.32
C LEU A 180 12.06 12.21 17.82
N ASN A 181 12.79 12.79 18.78
CA ASN A 181 14.01 13.56 18.58
C ASN A 181 15.25 12.89 19.19
N THR A 182 15.19 11.58 19.45
CA THR A 182 16.36 10.79 19.84
C THR A 182 16.28 9.43 19.15
N MET A 183 17.45 8.81 18.90
CA MET A 183 17.48 7.50 18.24
C MET A 183 16.76 6.43 19.08
N THR A 184 16.90 6.47 20.40
CA THR A 184 16.18 5.57 21.31
C THR A 184 14.66 5.68 21.14
N ARG A 185 14.11 6.91 21.07
CA ARG A 185 12.66 7.11 20.87
C ARG A 185 12.20 6.59 19.52
N ILE A 186 13.01 6.73 18.47
CA ILE A 186 12.70 6.22 17.13
C ILE A 186 12.72 4.69 17.12
N ILE A 187 13.72 4.05 17.72
CA ILE A 187 13.82 2.59 17.83
C ILE A 187 12.63 2.04 18.63
N VAL A 188 12.28 2.65 19.75
CA VAL A 188 11.10 2.28 20.54
C VAL A 188 9.83 2.41 19.70
N ALA A 189 9.67 3.49 18.92
CA ALA A 189 8.53 3.66 18.03
C ALA A 189 8.46 2.57 16.94
N PHE A 190 9.60 2.15 16.37
CA PHE A 190 9.65 1.01 15.44
C PHE A 190 9.18 -0.29 16.10
N ILE A 191 9.72 -0.61 17.28
CA ILE A 191 9.36 -1.84 18.02
C ILE A 191 7.86 -1.83 18.35
N MET A 192 7.36 -0.73 18.91
CA MET A 192 5.93 -0.58 19.23
C MET A 192 5.06 -0.68 17.99
N GLY A 193 5.50 -0.11 16.86
CA GLY A 193 4.80 -0.24 15.58
C GLY A 193 4.70 -1.69 15.11
N TYR A 194 5.78 -2.46 15.17
CA TYR A 194 5.75 -3.88 14.79
C TYR A 194 4.89 -4.72 15.71
N LEU A 195 4.98 -4.49 17.03
CA LEU A 195 4.14 -5.20 18.01
C LEU A 195 2.66 -4.89 17.78
N LEU A 196 2.32 -3.63 17.50
CA LEU A 196 0.96 -3.23 17.15
C LEU A 196 0.51 -3.86 15.83
N GLN A 197 1.38 -3.90 14.81
CA GLN A 197 1.07 -4.52 13.52
C GLN A 197 0.81 -6.03 13.68
N LEU A 198 1.65 -6.73 14.46
CA LEU A 198 1.45 -8.13 14.81
C LEU A 198 0.11 -8.33 15.51
N LEU A 199 -0.18 -7.53 16.54
CA LEU A 199 -1.45 -7.62 17.27
C LEU A 199 -2.66 -7.40 16.35
N LEU A 200 -2.61 -6.38 15.50
CA LEU A 200 -3.70 -6.09 14.56
C LEU A 200 -3.87 -7.21 13.53
N ILE A 201 -2.78 -7.79 13.02
CA ILE A 201 -2.86 -8.98 12.14
C ILE A 201 -3.56 -10.10 12.90
N GLN A 202 -3.11 -10.46 14.10
CA GLN A 202 -3.70 -11.55 14.89
C GLN A 202 -5.20 -11.36 15.14
N VAL A 203 -5.62 -10.15 15.50
CA VAL A 203 -7.02 -9.84 15.82
C VAL A 203 -7.92 -9.86 14.57
N ASN A 204 -7.37 -9.61 13.39
CA ASN A 204 -8.12 -9.54 12.13
C ASN A 204 -7.87 -10.75 11.23
N LEU A 205 -7.20 -11.81 11.72
CA LEU A 205 -7.00 -13.02 10.94
C LEU A 205 -8.36 -13.73 10.74
N PRO A 206 -8.76 -14.00 9.50
CA PRO A 206 -9.99 -14.75 9.25
C PRO A 206 -9.79 -16.22 9.61
N GLU A 207 -10.87 -16.91 9.97
CA GLU A 207 -10.85 -18.37 10.06
C GLU A 207 -10.74 -18.95 8.64
N ALA A 208 -9.60 -19.56 8.31
CA ALA A 208 -9.34 -20.13 6.99
C ALA A 208 -8.53 -21.43 7.10
N GLU A 209 -8.79 -22.39 6.21
CA GLU A 209 -8.02 -23.64 6.11
C GLU A 209 -6.60 -23.38 5.58
N SER A 210 -6.44 -22.38 4.70
CA SER A 210 -5.15 -21.92 4.19
C SER A 210 -5.12 -20.38 4.08
N TYR A 211 -3.98 -19.79 4.41
CA TYR A 211 -3.76 -18.35 4.27
C TYR A 211 -2.97 -18.06 2.99
N ASP A 212 -3.61 -17.41 2.03
CA ASP A 212 -3.01 -16.96 0.76
C ASP A 212 -3.43 -15.51 0.44
N VAL A 213 -3.05 -15.01 -0.75
CA VAL A 213 -3.37 -13.65 -1.21
C VAL A 213 -4.88 -13.39 -1.17
N ILE A 214 -5.70 -14.41 -1.47
CA ILE A 214 -7.14 -14.30 -1.65
C ILE A 214 -7.83 -14.28 -0.28
N ASN A 215 -7.48 -15.21 0.60
CA ASN A 215 -8.11 -15.36 1.93
C ASN A 215 -7.65 -14.27 2.92
N LEU A 216 -6.43 -13.76 2.81
CA LEU A 216 -5.96 -12.65 3.65
C LEU A 216 -6.34 -11.27 3.13
N ASN A 217 -6.83 -11.18 1.88
CA ASN A 217 -6.90 -9.92 1.16
C ASN A 217 -7.75 -8.88 1.92
N VAL A 218 -8.89 -9.32 2.43
CA VAL A 218 -9.95 -8.39 2.80
C VAL A 218 -9.87 -7.89 4.25
N PRO A 219 -9.65 -8.73 5.28
CA PRO A 219 -9.63 -8.26 6.66
C PRO A 219 -8.25 -7.74 7.12
N VAL A 220 -7.16 -8.30 6.56
CA VAL A 220 -5.79 -7.98 6.98
C VAL A 220 -5.06 -7.13 5.94
N TYR A 221 -5.01 -7.61 4.69
CA TYR A 221 -4.11 -7.07 3.67
C TYR A 221 -4.51 -5.67 3.19
N THR A 222 -5.81 -5.39 3.12
CA THR A 222 -6.37 -4.08 2.76
C THR A 222 -6.73 -3.20 3.98
N ASN A 223 -6.33 -3.60 5.19
CA ASN A 223 -6.68 -2.90 6.41
C ASN A 223 -5.91 -1.58 6.56
N PRO A 224 -6.60 -0.42 6.71
CA PRO A 224 -5.96 0.88 6.79
C PRO A 224 -5.03 1.03 8.00
N PHE A 225 -5.32 0.37 9.13
CA PHE A 225 -4.52 0.50 10.34
C PHE A 225 -3.22 -0.31 10.23
N ILE A 226 -3.31 -1.53 9.70
CA ILE A 226 -2.13 -2.40 9.48
C ILE A 226 -1.18 -1.76 8.46
N ARG A 227 -1.73 -1.27 7.34
CA ARG A 227 -0.94 -0.58 6.30
C ARG A 227 -0.48 0.82 6.71
N GLY A 228 -1.24 1.48 7.58
CA GLY A 228 -0.88 2.78 8.13
C GLY A 228 0.40 2.72 8.97
N ILE A 229 0.65 1.60 9.64
CA ILE A 229 1.91 1.38 10.38
C ILE A 229 3.10 1.37 9.41
N GLU A 230 2.97 0.75 8.23
CA GLU A 230 4.03 0.75 7.21
C GLU A 230 4.31 2.17 6.70
N PHE A 231 3.26 2.95 6.48
CA PHE A 231 3.41 4.37 6.15
C PHE A 231 4.16 5.14 7.26
N ILE A 232 3.82 4.90 8.54
CA ILE A 232 4.51 5.51 9.69
C ILE A 232 5.98 5.07 9.76
N PHE A 233 6.30 3.80 9.48
CA PHE A 233 7.68 3.33 9.39
C PHE A 233 8.48 4.15 8.37
N GLY A 234 7.88 4.49 7.22
CA GLY A 234 8.47 5.42 6.26
C GLY A 234 8.82 6.79 6.88
N MET A 235 7.89 7.35 7.67
CA MET A 235 8.12 8.62 8.37
C MET A 235 9.21 8.52 9.44
N LEU A 236 9.29 7.39 10.16
CA LEU A 236 10.35 7.12 11.13
C LEU A 236 11.72 6.96 10.44
N LEU A 237 11.77 6.32 9.26
CA LEU A 237 12.99 6.26 8.46
C LEU A 237 13.47 7.65 8.04
N TYR A 238 12.55 8.56 7.72
CA TYR A 238 12.92 9.96 7.48
C TYR A 238 13.53 10.62 8.72
N LYS A 239 13.02 10.35 9.93
CA LYS A 239 13.64 10.83 11.17
C LYS A 239 15.07 10.33 11.33
N VAL A 240 15.31 9.03 11.15
CA VAL A 240 16.66 8.46 11.20
C VAL A 240 17.57 9.12 10.15
N PHE A 241 17.07 9.31 8.93
CA PHE A 241 17.78 10.00 7.85
C PHE A 241 18.21 11.42 8.24
N THR A 242 17.36 12.17 8.95
CA THR A 242 17.73 13.51 9.47
C THR A 242 18.74 13.45 10.62
N PHE A 243 18.75 12.38 11.43
CA PHE A 243 19.69 12.23 12.54
C PHE A 243 21.13 11.98 12.09
N TRP A 244 21.31 11.24 11.00
CA TRP A 244 22.63 10.87 10.49
C TRP A 244 23.22 11.87 9.48
N ASP A 245 22.56 13.03 9.25
CA ASP A 245 23.00 14.08 8.31
C ASP A 245 23.42 13.55 6.93
N LEU A 246 22.75 12.47 6.50
CA LEU A 246 23.03 11.78 5.23
C LEU A 246 22.70 12.64 4.00
N GLN A 247 22.06 13.80 4.20
CA GLN A 247 21.85 14.80 3.16
C GLN A 247 23.15 15.23 2.46
N LYS A 248 24.29 15.11 3.15
CA LYS A 248 25.63 15.44 2.62
C LYS A 248 26.23 14.35 1.74
N ILE A 249 25.72 13.11 1.78
CA ILE A 249 26.27 11.96 1.05
C ILE A 249 25.64 11.83 -0.36
N VAL A 250 24.55 12.57 -0.62
CA VAL A 250 23.78 12.57 -1.88
C VAL A 250 24.58 13.18 -3.04
N GLY A 251 25.51 12.39 -3.59
CA GLY A 251 26.48 12.85 -4.59
C GLY A 251 26.84 11.85 -5.69
N ARG A 252 26.79 10.53 -5.43
CA ARG A 252 27.03 9.49 -6.47
C ARG A 252 26.15 8.27 -6.23
N SER A 253 25.29 7.95 -7.19
CA SER A 253 24.50 6.71 -7.16
C SER A 253 25.45 5.51 -7.25
N ASN A 254 25.57 4.76 -6.15
CA ASN A 254 26.29 3.50 -6.13
C ASN A 254 25.29 2.35 -6.34
N TRP A 255 25.34 1.74 -7.51
CA TRP A 255 24.43 0.64 -7.87
C TRP A 255 24.80 -0.67 -7.17
N THR A 256 26.01 -0.83 -6.65
CA THR A 256 26.44 -2.09 -6.02
C THR A 256 25.65 -2.41 -4.75
N PRO A 257 25.53 -1.51 -3.75
CA PRO A 257 24.66 -1.72 -2.59
C PRO A 257 23.19 -1.96 -2.97
N THR A 258 22.72 -1.35 -4.05
CA THR A 258 21.35 -1.51 -4.57
C THR A 258 21.10 -2.93 -5.02
N ILE A 259 21.97 -3.42 -5.91
CA ILE A 259 21.87 -4.77 -6.47
C ILE A 259 21.97 -5.79 -5.34
N LEU A 260 22.90 -5.60 -4.39
CA LEU A 260 23.04 -6.48 -3.23
C LEU A 260 21.79 -6.50 -2.35
N THR A 261 21.16 -5.34 -2.13
CA THR A 261 19.92 -5.25 -1.34
C THR A 261 18.75 -5.94 -2.04
N VAL A 262 18.62 -5.78 -3.36
CA VAL A 262 17.58 -6.45 -4.16
C VAL A 262 17.80 -7.96 -4.19
N LEU A 263 19.04 -8.42 -4.36
CA LEU A 263 19.35 -9.86 -4.33
C LEU A 263 19.06 -10.46 -2.95
N LEU A 264 19.46 -9.77 -1.87
CA LEU A 264 19.15 -10.19 -0.51
C LEU A 264 17.64 -10.24 -0.28
N TYR A 265 16.90 -9.25 -0.79
CA TYR A 265 15.44 -9.23 -0.74
C TYR A 265 14.83 -10.45 -1.42
N VAL A 266 15.24 -10.75 -2.65
CA VAL A 266 14.74 -11.91 -3.40
C VAL A 266 15.03 -13.21 -2.63
N ILE A 267 16.24 -13.39 -2.13
CA ILE A 267 16.64 -14.59 -1.36
C ILE A 267 15.79 -14.72 -0.11
N VAL A 268 15.60 -13.64 0.65
CA VAL A 268 14.83 -13.68 1.89
C VAL A 268 13.35 -13.89 1.62
N VAL A 269 12.77 -13.29 0.57
CA VAL A 269 11.36 -13.54 0.21
C VAL A 269 11.16 -15.00 -0.18
N ILE A 270 12.06 -15.61 -0.95
CA ILE A 270 12.02 -17.03 -1.29
C ILE A 270 12.12 -17.88 -0.02
N TYR A 271 13.14 -17.64 0.82
CA TYR A 271 13.33 -18.39 2.06
C TYR A 271 12.10 -18.29 2.98
N VAL A 272 11.53 -17.10 3.14
CA VAL A 272 10.41 -16.86 4.04
C VAL A 272 9.11 -17.42 3.47
N HIS A 273 8.91 -17.41 2.16
CA HIS A 273 7.76 -18.07 1.53
C HIS A 273 7.65 -19.54 1.96
N ASP A 274 8.79 -20.24 2.02
CA ASP A 274 8.82 -21.67 2.35
C ASP A 274 8.81 -21.95 3.87
N ASN A 275 9.22 -20.99 4.70
CA ASN A 275 9.50 -21.24 6.13
C ASN A 275 8.62 -20.46 7.11
N ILE A 276 7.94 -19.40 6.67
CA ILE A 276 7.15 -18.51 7.54
C ILE A 276 5.71 -18.47 7.03
N PRO A 277 4.71 -18.57 7.94
CA PRO A 277 3.32 -18.47 7.54
C PRO A 277 3.03 -17.19 6.74
N TYR A 278 2.25 -17.34 5.68
CA TYR A 278 2.01 -16.31 4.66
C TYR A 278 1.50 -14.97 5.22
N GLN A 279 0.69 -15.04 6.29
CA GLN A 279 0.15 -13.88 6.99
C GLN A 279 1.19 -13.01 7.69
N TYR A 280 2.37 -13.54 8.00
CA TYR A 280 3.46 -12.78 8.61
C TYR A 280 4.54 -12.43 7.58
N SER A 281 4.85 -13.34 6.66
CA SER A 281 5.88 -13.14 5.63
C SER A 281 5.67 -11.87 4.81
N SER A 282 4.40 -11.52 4.59
CA SER A 282 3.97 -10.38 3.77
C SER A 282 4.27 -8.99 4.35
N PHE A 283 4.52 -8.85 5.65
CA PHE A 283 4.56 -7.54 6.33
C PHE A 283 5.90 -7.21 7.00
N PHE A 284 6.58 -8.20 7.58
CA PHE A 284 7.73 -7.93 8.47
C PHE A 284 9.07 -7.81 7.76
N LEU A 285 9.20 -8.40 6.57
CA LEU A 285 10.46 -8.38 5.83
C LEU A 285 10.75 -7.03 5.18
N VAL A 286 9.71 -6.31 4.82
CA VAL A 286 9.82 -5.18 3.90
C VAL A 286 10.55 -4.00 4.53
N VAL A 287 10.27 -3.73 5.81
CA VAL A 287 10.81 -2.55 6.48
C VAL A 287 12.33 -2.60 6.58
N PRO A 288 13.01 -3.68 7.02
CA PRO A 288 14.47 -3.78 6.96
C PRO A 288 15.02 -3.61 5.55
N PHE A 289 14.36 -4.15 4.52
CA PHE A 289 14.81 -4.01 3.13
C PHE A 289 14.70 -2.59 2.62
N VAL A 290 13.55 -1.94 2.82
CA VAL A 290 13.35 -0.53 2.42
C VAL A 290 14.27 0.39 3.23
N THR A 291 14.54 0.06 4.50
CA THR A 291 15.53 0.73 5.35
C THR A 291 16.90 0.65 4.67
N ILE A 292 17.45 -0.56 4.50
CA ILE A 292 18.77 -0.79 3.88
C ILE A 292 18.84 -0.10 2.51
N MET A 293 17.79 -0.20 1.71
CA MET A 293 17.70 0.40 0.39
C MET A 293 17.77 1.93 0.41
N ILE A 294 17.03 2.59 1.32
CA ILE A 294 17.10 4.04 1.50
C ILE A 294 18.51 4.47 1.93
N TYR A 295 19.18 3.70 2.81
CA TYR A 295 20.53 4.01 3.29
C TYR A 295 21.65 3.67 2.30
N ALA A 296 21.48 2.62 1.50
CA ALA A 296 22.45 2.14 0.52
C ALA A 296 22.63 3.08 -0.68
N LEU A 297 21.72 4.05 -0.84
CA LEU A 297 21.51 4.82 -2.06
C LEU A 297 21.48 6.34 -1.90
N LEU A 298 21.53 6.82 -0.65
CA LEU A 298 21.67 8.23 -0.29
C LEU A 298 23.11 8.53 0.09
#